data_AF-A0A377G8P0-F1
#
_entry.id   AF-A0A377G8P0-F1
#
_cell.length_a   1.000
_cell.length_b   1.000
_cell.length_c   1.000
_cell.angle_alpha   90.00
_cell.angle_beta   90.00
_cell.angle_gamma   90.00
#
_symmetry.space_group_name_H-M   'P 1'
#
loop_
_entity.id
_entity.type
_entity.pdbx_description
1 polymer ?
#
loop_
_entity_poly.entity_id
_entity_poly.type
_entity_poly.pdbx_seq_one_letter_code
_entity_poly.pdbx_strand_id
1 'polypeptide(L)'
;MGKTKISLIKHTFFNNSSKKIAFSFKEEDFVLDRLKYEFSSLYQVLLSNKNHLGEEHLVMEYLYYLCNVLISYYEMDYVGSDLQQFKQFRKEIEAYYQHNSFHKNQIPTHHFPDFMREIGHTRFEDFFSSFTSISRLRHYVGRINTVRSQFCYSRGFANYTIFYLQKSSFSKVIQDFNKAVGNQYSFVEGINFLDKSREAITDLGILLFSLRFLIHLILLMKHIIESATCEELSTKKVLKQEMEKRGFTMASDLVWAVVGLLTTYNQFFHISQAAASVITIAFLTFDTLLFLAQWLFEASQYQERLQELQGQLHNSTPFERSIIQRQIDVLQDEWEAQCTYFAINILAANLIATSFAISLLCTGPLALAGLALLSLIGNALYNSAEEYKKYQKSAIAVRRELTNGKTLDDDHHRQLLEKLNGECGKNYEEFWKNLAFNVGGIAFIITAAAASWPVALGVTFIYMGYRLYDTYQKQQHPLENISQDIYRLLPQENPERTPLACN
;
A
#
# COMPACT_ATOMS: atom_id res chain seq x y z
N MET A 1 -2.78 -3.72 -33.14
CA MET A 1 -3.58 -4.46 -32.13
C MET A 1 -5.05 -4.16 -32.36
N GLY A 2 -5.93 -5.17 -32.26
CA GLY A 2 -7.38 -4.96 -32.41
C GLY A 2 -7.92 -4.07 -31.30
N LYS A 3 -8.98 -3.30 -31.59
CA LYS A 3 -9.70 -2.51 -30.58
C LYS A 3 -10.31 -3.49 -29.56
N THR A 4 -10.04 -3.29 -28.28
CA THR A 4 -10.67 -4.09 -27.21
C THR A 4 -12.17 -3.85 -27.20
N LYS A 5 -12.95 -4.81 -26.70
CA LYS A 5 -14.39 -4.63 -26.63
C LYS A 5 -14.82 -3.48 -25.72
N ILE A 6 -14.09 -3.24 -24.63
CA ILE A 6 -14.31 -2.09 -23.74
C ILE A 6 -14.08 -0.78 -24.50
N SER A 7 -13.00 -0.68 -25.29
CA SER A 7 -12.74 0.47 -26.16
C SER A 7 -13.85 0.68 -27.20
N LEU A 8 -14.37 -0.41 -27.79
CA LEU A 8 -15.47 -0.32 -28.74
C LEU A 8 -16.76 0.15 -28.07
N ILE A 9 -17.08 -0.35 -26.88
CA ILE A 9 -18.24 0.08 -26.10
C ILE A 9 -18.13 1.57 -25.77
N LYS A 10 -16.98 2.01 -25.27
CA LYS A 10 -16.69 3.43 -24.99
C LYS A 10 -16.99 4.31 -26.20
N HIS A 11 -16.38 3.99 -27.34
CA HIS A 11 -16.60 4.75 -28.58
C HIS A 11 -18.07 4.74 -29.03
N THR A 12 -18.82 3.66 -28.77
CA THR A 12 -20.26 3.60 -29.06
C THR A 12 -21.06 4.60 -28.20
N PHE A 13 -20.74 4.71 -26.90
CA PHE A 13 -21.36 5.71 -26.02
C PHE A 13 -21.02 7.14 -26.48
N PHE A 14 -19.76 7.45 -26.76
CA PHE A 14 -19.34 8.80 -27.18
C PHE A 14 -19.77 9.19 -28.60
N ASN A 15 -20.08 8.22 -29.47
CA ASN A 15 -20.57 8.48 -30.83
C ASN A 15 -22.09 8.32 -30.98
N ASN A 16 -22.85 8.15 -29.89
CA ASN A 16 -24.31 7.92 -29.91
C ASN A 16 -24.76 6.81 -30.87
N SER A 17 -23.95 5.76 -31.01
CA SER A 17 -24.27 4.64 -31.90
C SER A 17 -25.26 3.71 -31.19
N SER A 18 -26.41 3.43 -31.82
CA SER A 18 -27.48 2.60 -31.26
C SER A 18 -27.16 1.09 -31.18
N LYS A 19 -25.94 0.69 -31.53
CA LYS A 19 -25.53 -0.72 -31.51
C LYS A 19 -25.27 -1.17 -30.07
N LYS A 20 -26.22 -1.92 -29.51
CA LYS A 20 -26.01 -2.67 -28.26
C LYS A 20 -24.92 -3.71 -28.47
N ILE A 21 -23.76 -3.48 -27.87
CA ILE A 21 -22.67 -4.45 -27.81
C ILE A 21 -22.88 -5.27 -26.54
N ALA A 22 -23.33 -6.52 -26.66
CA ALA A 22 -23.46 -7.44 -25.53
C ALA A 22 -22.07 -7.79 -24.98
N PHE A 23 -21.85 -7.70 -23.67
CA PHE A 23 -20.57 -7.96 -23.01
C PHE A 23 -20.56 -9.35 -22.37
N SER A 24 -19.50 -10.13 -22.57
CA SER A 24 -19.33 -11.45 -21.97
C SER A 24 -17.96 -11.60 -21.32
N PHE A 25 -17.92 -12.12 -20.10
CA PHE A 25 -16.68 -12.38 -19.36
C PHE A 25 -15.83 -13.52 -19.99
N LYS A 26 -16.40 -14.29 -20.95
CA LYS A 26 -15.69 -15.35 -21.68
C LYS A 26 -14.87 -14.86 -22.87
N GLU A 27 -15.07 -13.64 -23.34
CA GLU A 27 -14.37 -13.09 -24.52
C GLU A 27 -12.85 -13.03 -24.37
N GLU A 28 -12.10 -13.50 -25.35
CA GLU A 28 -10.64 -13.66 -25.24
C GLU A 28 -9.89 -12.39 -24.78
N ASP A 29 -10.39 -11.20 -25.14
CA ASP A 29 -9.81 -9.91 -24.79
C ASP A 29 -10.27 -9.34 -23.43
N PHE A 30 -11.18 -10.01 -22.71
CA PHE A 30 -11.62 -9.58 -21.38
C PHE A 30 -10.50 -9.71 -20.35
N VAL A 31 -10.16 -8.59 -19.70
CA VAL A 31 -9.28 -8.51 -18.52
C VAL A 31 -9.97 -7.64 -17.47
N LEU A 32 -10.14 -8.18 -16.26
CA LEU A 32 -10.82 -7.47 -15.16
C LEU A 32 -10.12 -6.15 -14.80
N ASP A 33 -8.77 -6.14 -14.81
CA ASP A 33 -8.00 -4.93 -14.58
C ASP A 33 -8.20 -3.90 -15.70
N ARG A 34 -8.59 -4.30 -16.93
CA ARG A 34 -9.07 -3.34 -17.98
C ARG A 34 -10.28 -2.60 -17.46
N LEU A 35 -11.29 -3.35 -17.03
CA LEU A 35 -12.57 -2.82 -16.64
C LEU A 35 -12.49 -1.94 -15.39
N LYS A 36 -11.74 -2.39 -14.37
CA LYS A 36 -11.52 -1.63 -13.13
C LYS A 36 -10.85 -0.30 -13.39
N TYR A 37 -9.80 -0.31 -14.19
CA TYR A 37 -9.05 0.90 -14.54
C TYR A 37 -9.93 1.89 -15.32
N GLU A 38 -10.68 1.42 -16.33
CA GLU A 38 -11.56 2.30 -17.10
C GLU A 38 -12.59 2.96 -16.17
N PHE A 39 -13.20 2.19 -15.27
CA PHE A 39 -14.12 2.73 -14.27
C PHE A 39 -13.44 3.74 -13.33
N SER A 40 -12.32 3.37 -12.70
CA SER A 40 -11.68 4.21 -11.68
C SER A 40 -11.11 5.50 -12.26
N SER A 41 -10.47 5.44 -13.43
CA SER A 41 -9.92 6.61 -14.11
C SER A 41 -11.04 7.55 -14.58
N LEU A 42 -12.12 7.02 -15.16
CA LEU A 42 -13.25 7.84 -15.58
C LEU A 42 -13.97 8.47 -14.38
N TYR A 43 -14.14 7.72 -13.29
CA TYR A 43 -14.71 8.23 -12.05
C TYR A 43 -13.86 9.37 -11.46
N GLN A 44 -12.53 9.27 -11.47
CA GLN A 44 -11.64 10.35 -11.03
C GLN A 44 -11.76 11.61 -11.91
N VAL A 45 -11.83 11.44 -13.24
CA VAL A 45 -12.05 12.54 -14.17
C VAL A 45 -13.41 13.19 -13.92
N LEU A 46 -14.45 12.40 -13.68
CA LEU A 46 -15.78 12.92 -13.33
C LEU A 46 -15.76 13.74 -12.05
N LEU A 47 -15.14 13.22 -10.98
CA LEU A 47 -15.04 13.91 -9.71
C LEU A 47 -14.30 15.25 -9.82
N SER A 48 -13.28 15.32 -10.70
CA SER A 48 -12.52 16.56 -10.96
C SER A 48 -13.27 17.58 -11.82
N ASN A 49 -14.41 17.22 -12.39
CA ASN A 49 -15.14 18.02 -13.38
C ASN A 49 -16.65 18.06 -13.10
N LYS A 50 -17.07 17.92 -11.83
CA LYS A 50 -18.50 17.78 -11.44
C LYS A 50 -19.42 18.82 -12.06
N ASN A 51 -18.97 20.08 -12.12
CA ASN A 51 -19.78 21.21 -12.62
C ASN A 51 -19.88 21.28 -14.16
N HIS A 52 -19.09 20.49 -14.91
CA HIS A 52 -19.06 20.52 -16.37
C HIS A 52 -19.48 19.17 -16.98
N LEU A 53 -19.10 18.06 -16.35
CA LEU A 53 -19.46 16.70 -16.81
C LEU A 53 -20.77 16.18 -16.20
N GLY A 54 -21.29 16.83 -15.14
CA GLY A 54 -22.59 16.47 -14.55
C GLY A 54 -23.77 16.66 -15.51
N GLU A 55 -23.63 17.54 -16.50
CA GLU A 55 -24.65 17.83 -17.52
C GLU A 55 -24.50 16.93 -18.78
N GLU A 56 -23.34 16.28 -18.94
CA GLU A 56 -23.02 15.40 -20.07
C GLU A 56 -23.51 13.97 -19.80
N HIS A 57 -24.78 13.71 -20.15
CA HIS A 57 -25.48 12.43 -19.95
C HIS A 57 -24.66 11.19 -20.37
N LEU A 58 -23.85 11.29 -21.42
CA LEU A 58 -23.11 10.15 -22.00
C LEU A 58 -22.01 9.60 -21.09
N VAL A 59 -21.29 10.47 -20.36
CA VAL A 59 -20.20 10.05 -19.46
C VAL A 59 -20.79 9.32 -18.24
N MET A 60 -21.88 9.84 -17.71
CA MET A 60 -22.61 9.25 -16.58
C MET A 60 -23.23 7.90 -16.96
N GLU A 61 -23.87 7.80 -18.13
CA GLU A 61 -24.42 6.54 -18.63
C GLU A 61 -23.34 5.48 -18.84
N TYR A 62 -22.19 5.86 -19.40
CA TYR A 62 -21.08 4.94 -19.59
C TYR A 62 -20.49 4.48 -18.24
N LEU A 63 -20.32 5.39 -17.29
CA LEU A 63 -19.82 5.07 -15.95
C LEU A 63 -20.80 4.16 -15.17
N TYR A 64 -22.10 4.43 -15.27
CA TYR A 64 -23.15 3.58 -14.71
C TYR A 64 -23.14 2.19 -15.36
N TYR A 65 -22.96 2.11 -16.68
CA TYR A 65 -22.78 0.85 -17.38
C TYR A 65 -21.57 0.07 -16.85
N LEU A 66 -20.39 0.69 -16.77
CA LEU A 66 -19.17 0.07 -16.24
C LEU A 66 -19.36 -0.43 -14.81
N CYS A 67 -20.02 0.36 -13.96
CA CYS A 67 -20.33 0.00 -12.58
C CYS A 67 -21.22 -1.25 -12.51
N ASN A 68 -22.25 -1.33 -13.35
CA ASN A 68 -23.13 -2.51 -13.41
C ASN A 68 -22.40 -3.74 -13.93
N VAL A 69 -21.54 -3.61 -14.95
CA VAL A 69 -20.72 -4.74 -15.43
C VAL A 69 -19.79 -5.25 -14.32
N LEU A 70 -19.19 -4.36 -13.54
CA LEU A 70 -18.37 -4.72 -12.37
C LEU A 70 -19.20 -5.40 -11.28
N ILE A 71 -20.39 -4.89 -10.95
CA ILE A 71 -21.31 -5.53 -10.01
C ILE A 71 -21.66 -6.94 -10.48
N SER A 72 -22.07 -7.11 -11.75
CA SER A 72 -22.40 -8.42 -12.31
C SER A 72 -21.24 -9.39 -12.23
N TYR A 73 -20.02 -8.95 -12.57
CA TYR A 73 -18.82 -9.76 -12.44
C TYR A 73 -18.62 -10.24 -10.98
N TYR A 74 -18.70 -9.33 -10.02
CA TYR A 74 -18.44 -9.62 -8.62
C TYR A 74 -19.55 -10.37 -7.90
N GLU A 75 -20.79 -10.32 -8.41
CA GLU A 75 -21.87 -11.21 -7.99
C GLU A 75 -21.63 -12.65 -8.43
N MET A 76 -20.99 -12.85 -9.59
CA MET A 76 -20.61 -14.18 -10.11
C MET A 76 -19.35 -14.75 -9.45
N ASP A 77 -18.36 -13.91 -9.14
CA ASP A 77 -17.06 -14.28 -8.53
C ASP A 77 -17.05 -14.19 -6.98
N TYR A 78 -18.22 -13.90 -6.38
CA TYR A 78 -18.50 -13.83 -4.93
C TYR A 78 -17.43 -13.12 -4.07
N VAL A 79 -16.98 -11.94 -4.48
CA VAL A 79 -16.09 -11.07 -3.68
C VAL A 79 -16.89 -10.00 -2.95
N GLY A 80 -17.31 -10.33 -1.72
CA GLY A 80 -18.27 -9.50 -0.96
C GLY A 80 -17.84 -8.05 -0.68
N SER A 81 -16.56 -7.77 -0.45
CA SER A 81 -16.07 -6.41 -0.16
C SER A 81 -16.13 -5.51 -1.40
N ASP A 82 -15.63 -6.01 -2.53
CA ASP A 82 -15.56 -5.26 -3.78
C ASP A 82 -16.99 -5.01 -4.30
N LEU A 83 -17.86 -6.02 -4.17
CA LEU A 83 -19.28 -5.90 -4.51
C LEU A 83 -19.98 -4.79 -3.71
N GLN A 84 -19.76 -4.71 -2.40
CA GLN A 84 -20.33 -3.66 -1.57
C GLN A 84 -19.83 -2.27 -1.98
N GLN A 85 -18.54 -2.15 -2.28
CA GLN A 85 -17.94 -0.91 -2.76
C GLN A 85 -18.56 -0.44 -4.08
N PHE A 86 -18.71 -1.33 -5.07
CA PHE A 86 -19.35 -0.97 -6.34
C PHE A 86 -20.85 -0.69 -6.18
N LYS A 87 -21.55 -1.38 -5.28
CA LYS A 87 -22.95 -1.04 -4.94
C LYS A 87 -23.07 0.36 -4.32
N GLN A 88 -22.08 0.79 -3.54
CA GLN A 88 -22.03 2.15 -3.02
C GLN A 88 -21.73 3.17 -4.13
N PHE A 89 -20.74 2.91 -5.00
CA PHE A 89 -20.47 3.77 -6.15
C PHE A 89 -21.69 3.92 -7.06
N ARG A 90 -22.45 2.84 -7.27
CA ARG A 90 -23.69 2.92 -8.04
C ARG A 90 -24.69 3.88 -7.42
N LYS A 91 -24.89 3.82 -6.10
CA LYS A 91 -25.75 4.77 -5.37
C LYS A 91 -25.27 6.21 -5.48
N GLU A 92 -23.95 6.43 -5.42
CA GLU A 92 -23.37 7.76 -5.60
C GLU A 92 -23.63 8.28 -7.02
N ILE A 93 -23.42 7.46 -8.06
CA ILE A 93 -23.70 7.80 -9.46
C ILE A 93 -25.21 8.07 -9.67
N GLU A 94 -26.09 7.24 -9.12
CA GLU A 94 -27.55 7.43 -9.16
C GLU A 94 -27.97 8.72 -8.44
N ALA A 95 -27.33 9.06 -7.31
CA ALA A 95 -27.57 10.31 -6.61
C ALA A 95 -27.15 11.53 -7.44
N TYR A 96 -26.03 11.43 -8.19
CA TYR A 96 -25.67 12.47 -9.16
C TYR A 96 -26.72 12.61 -10.28
N TYR A 97 -27.34 11.51 -10.72
CA TYR A 97 -28.38 11.50 -11.76
C TYR A 97 -29.69 12.16 -11.31
N GLN A 98 -30.01 12.13 -10.00
CA GLN A 98 -31.28 12.61 -9.43
C GLN A 98 -31.25 14.07 -8.95
N HIS A 99 -30.22 14.84 -9.30
CA HIS A 99 -30.03 16.29 -9.10
C HIS A 99 -29.28 16.75 -7.83
N ASN A 100 -28.47 17.80 -8.03
CA ASN A 100 -27.65 18.56 -7.05
C ASN A 100 -28.35 18.81 -5.70
N SER A 101 -28.13 17.97 -4.69
CA SER A 101 -28.37 18.36 -3.31
C SER A 101 -27.38 17.76 -2.31
N PHE A 102 -26.87 18.66 -1.48
CA PHE A 102 -26.00 18.44 -0.34
C PHE A 102 -26.52 17.36 0.62
N HIS A 103 -25.60 16.58 1.19
CA HIS A 103 -25.43 16.65 2.63
C HIS A 103 -23.98 16.38 3.05
N LYS A 104 -23.40 17.40 3.67
CA LYS A 104 -22.23 17.30 4.54
C LYS A 104 -22.68 16.48 5.75
N ASN A 105 -22.23 15.24 5.85
CA ASN A 105 -22.42 14.46 7.06
C ASN A 105 -21.64 15.17 8.18
N GLN A 106 -22.39 15.72 9.13
CA GLN A 106 -21.82 16.20 10.38
C GLN A 106 -21.18 15.00 11.07
N ILE A 107 -19.87 15.12 11.31
CA ILE A 107 -19.13 14.16 12.11
C ILE A 107 -19.49 14.48 13.57
N PRO A 108 -20.03 13.52 14.33
CA PRO A 108 -20.37 13.75 15.73
C PRO A 108 -19.09 14.12 16.50
N THR A 109 -19.13 15.26 17.19
CA THR A 109 -18.10 15.67 18.14
C THR A 109 -18.14 14.72 19.34
N HIS A 110 -17.31 13.68 19.34
CA HIS A 110 -17.16 12.79 20.47
C HIS A 110 -16.25 13.42 21.54
N HIS A 111 -16.74 13.47 22.78
CA HIS A 111 -15.92 13.85 23.93
C HIS A 111 -14.89 12.75 24.24
N PHE A 112 -13.70 13.14 24.71
CA PHE A 112 -12.55 12.26 25.01
C PHE A 112 -12.87 11.00 25.87
N PRO A 113 -13.81 11.03 26.84
CA PRO A 113 -14.20 9.83 27.59
C PRO A 113 -14.93 8.77 26.73
N ASP A 114 -15.72 9.19 25.75
CA ASP A 114 -16.46 8.28 24.85
C ASP A 114 -15.51 7.62 23.83
N PHE A 115 -14.52 8.37 23.34
CA PHE A 115 -13.44 7.89 22.46
C PHE A 115 -12.60 6.76 23.10
N MET A 116 -12.24 6.89 24.39
CA MET A 116 -11.47 5.85 25.09
C MET A 116 -12.27 4.57 25.29
N ARG A 117 -13.59 4.68 25.50
CA ARG A 117 -14.50 3.53 25.63
C ARG A 117 -14.70 2.83 24.28
N GLU A 118 -14.80 3.61 23.21
CA GLU A 118 -14.99 3.12 21.85
C GLU A 118 -13.72 2.42 21.31
N ILE A 119 -12.52 2.98 21.50
CA ILE A 119 -11.25 2.34 21.10
C ILE A 119 -11.00 1.02 21.84
N GLY A 120 -11.34 0.94 23.12
CA GLY A 120 -11.17 -0.26 23.94
C GLY A 120 -12.08 -1.40 23.50
N HIS A 121 -13.37 -1.13 23.28
CA HIS A 121 -14.34 -2.14 22.86
C HIS A 121 -14.20 -2.53 21.38
N THR A 122 -14.04 -1.55 20.48
CA THR A 122 -13.95 -1.82 19.02
C THR A 122 -12.70 -2.61 18.66
N ARG A 123 -11.52 -2.33 19.25
CA ARG A 123 -10.29 -3.07 18.89
C ARG A 123 -10.31 -4.53 19.36
N PHE A 124 -10.96 -4.83 20.48
CA PHE A 124 -11.08 -6.20 20.97
C PHE A 124 -12.16 -6.97 20.19
N GLU A 125 -13.32 -6.39 19.93
CA GLU A 125 -14.35 -7.01 19.07
C GLU A 125 -13.92 -7.12 17.60
N ASP A 126 -13.15 -6.16 17.08
CA ASP A 126 -12.52 -6.25 15.76
C ASP A 126 -11.45 -7.33 15.70
N PHE A 127 -10.69 -7.56 16.77
CA PHE A 127 -9.73 -8.66 16.85
C PHE A 127 -10.43 -10.02 16.80
N PHE A 128 -11.53 -10.21 17.54
CA PHE A 128 -12.30 -11.46 17.50
C PHE A 128 -13.12 -11.62 16.21
N SER A 129 -13.72 -10.54 15.69
CA SER A 129 -14.42 -10.55 14.40
C SER A 129 -13.48 -10.63 13.20
N SER A 130 -12.18 -10.39 13.37
CA SER A 130 -11.19 -10.64 12.31
C SER A 130 -11.07 -12.12 11.96
N PHE A 131 -11.47 -13.03 12.87
CA PHE A 131 -11.56 -14.46 12.58
C PHE A 131 -12.82 -14.87 11.80
N THR A 132 -13.81 -13.99 11.64
CA THR A 132 -15.04 -14.30 10.88
C THR A 132 -14.90 -13.99 9.39
N SER A 133 -13.87 -13.22 8.98
CA SER A 133 -13.58 -12.91 7.58
C SER A 133 -12.15 -13.27 7.22
N ILE A 134 -12.00 -14.15 6.21
CA ILE A 134 -10.69 -14.59 5.70
C ILE A 134 -9.83 -13.39 5.25
N SER A 135 -10.44 -12.34 4.68
CA SER A 135 -9.71 -11.15 4.24
C SER A 135 -9.18 -10.31 5.40
N ARG A 136 -9.92 -10.22 6.51
CA ARG A 136 -9.48 -9.55 7.75
C ARG A 136 -8.39 -10.35 8.45
N LEU A 137 -8.55 -11.67 8.56
CA LEU A 137 -7.54 -12.58 9.10
C LEU A 137 -6.21 -12.41 8.37
N ARG A 138 -6.24 -12.39 7.03
CA ARG A 138 -5.05 -12.15 6.19
C ARG A 138 -4.35 -10.83 6.53
N HIS A 139 -5.10 -9.74 6.65
CA HIS A 139 -4.56 -8.43 7.01
C HIS A 139 -3.92 -8.46 8.40
N TYR A 140 -4.58 -9.13 9.36
CA TYR A 140 -4.07 -9.26 10.72
C TYR A 140 -2.78 -10.08 10.79
N VAL A 141 -2.72 -11.23 10.12
CA VAL A 141 -1.51 -12.06 9.99
C VAL A 141 -0.36 -11.27 9.35
N GLY A 142 -0.66 -10.53 8.28
CA GLY A 142 0.32 -9.64 7.63
C GLY A 142 0.88 -8.60 8.60
N ARG A 143 0.01 -7.93 9.36
CA ARG A 143 0.40 -6.92 10.34
C ARG A 143 1.24 -7.50 11.48
N ILE A 144 0.91 -8.68 12.01
CA ILE A 144 1.76 -9.33 13.02
C ILE A 144 3.14 -9.63 12.42
N ASN A 145 3.21 -10.14 11.19
CA ASN A 145 4.48 -10.46 10.56
C ASN A 145 5.36 -9.21 10.35
N THR A 146 4.76 -8.08 9.98
CA THR A 146 5.43 -6.77 9.93
C THR A 146 6.02 -6.37 11.28
N VAL A 147 5.22 -6.43 12.36
CA VAL A 147 5.68 -6.09 13.72
C VAL A 147 6.78 -7.05 14.19
N ARG A 148 6.65 -8.35 13.90
CA ARG A 148 7.66 -9.37 14.19
C ARG A 148 8.97 -9.05 13.48
N SER A 149 8.93 -8.79 12.17
CA SER A 149 10.12 -8.40 11.39
C SER A 149 10.78 -7.16 11.99
N GLN A 150 9.98 -6.13 12.28
CA GLN A 150 10.46 -4.91 12.93
C GLN A 150 11.14 -5.17 14.27
N PHE A 151 10.55 -6.02 15.10
CA PHE A 151 11.14 -6.43 16.36
C PHE A 151 12.47 -7.18 16.15
N CYS A 152 12.55 -8.12 15.19
CA CYS A 152 13.77 -8.87 14.88
C CYS A 152 14.97 -7.95 14.59
N TYR A 153 14.81 -7.00 13.67
CA TYR A 153 15.88 -6.09 13.28
C TYR A 153 16.19 -5.08 14.39
N SER A 154 15.17 -4.56 15.06
CA SER A 154 15.34 -3.64 16.20
C SER A 154 16.10 -4.29 17.34
N ARG A 155 15.78 -5.55 17.65
CA ARG A 155 16.48 -6.39 18.64
C ARG A 155 17.94 -6.59 18.26
N GLY A 156 18.21 -6.90 16.99
CA GLY A 156 19.58 -7.07 16.49
C GLY A 156 20.44 -5.85 16.74
N PHE A 157 19.95 -4.65 16.42
CA PHE A 157 20.64 -3.40 16.72
C PHE A 157 20.71 -3.12 18.23
N ALA A 158 19.60 -3.31 18.96
CA ALA A 158 19.54 -3.11 20.40
C ALA A 158 20.58 -3.94 21.17
N ASN A 159 20.85 -5.18 20.76
CA ASN A 159 21.88 -6.02 21.38
C ASN A 159 23.26 -5.35 21.35
N TYR A 160 23.66 -4.76 20.21
CA TYR A 160 24.91 -4.02 20.11
C TYR A 160 24.87 -2.74 20.95
N THR A 161 23.78 -1.99 20.92
CA THR A 161 23.61 -0.78 21.73
C THR A 161 23.72 -1.07 23.22
N ILE A 162 23.10 -2.15 23.70
CA ILE A 162 23.18 -2.60 25.10
C ILE A 162 24.62 -2.94 25.47
N PHE A 163 25.34 -3.68 24.62
CA PHE A 163 26.74 -4.01 24.85
C PHE A 163 27.63 -2.77 24.99
N TYR A 164 27.42 -1.75 24.15
CA TYR A 164 28.13 -0.48 24.27
C TYR A 164 27.73 0.31 25.52
N LEU A 165 26.43 0.38 25.83
CA LEU A 165 25.92 1.03 27.04
C LEU A 165 26.50 0.42 28.31
N GLN A 166 26.59 -0.91 28.38
CA GLN A 166 27.18 -1.63 29.51
C GLN A 166 28.63 -1.22 29.78
N LYS A 167 29.41 -0.93 28.72
CA LYS A 167 30.81 -0.50 28.80
C LYS A 167 30.99 1.01 29.02
N SER A 168 29.92 1.79 28.90
CA SER A 168 29.94 3.24 29.01
C SER A 168 29.80 3.72 30.46
N SER A 169 30.10 5.01 30.70
CA SER A 169 29.85 5.68 31.98
C SER A 169 28.37 5.70 32.38
N PHE A 170 27.45 5.64 31.41
CA PHE A 170 26.00 5.59 31.66
C PHE A 170 25.56 4.31 32.37
N SER A 171 26.34 3.22 32.27
CA SER A 171 26.07 1.97 32.98
C SER A 171 25.92 2.18 34.49
N LYS A 172 26.78 3.02 35.09
CA LYS A 172 26.70 3.36 36.53
C LYS A 172 25.43 4.12 36.87
N VAL A 173 25.08 5.12 36.06
CA VAL A 173 23.86 5.93 36.23
C VAL A 173 22.61 5.04 36.21
N ILE A 174 22.54 4.10 35.26
CA ILE A 174 21.43 3.16 35.14
C ILE A 174 21.39 2.19 36.34
N GLN A 175 22.54 1.71 36.80
CA GLN A 175 22.60 0.85 37.99
C GLN A 175 22.15 1.57 39.27
N ASP A 176 22.55 2.82 39.46
CA ASP A 176 22.14 3.61 40.61
C ASP A 176 20.64 3.91 40.58
N PHE A 177 20.09 4.22 39.40
CA PHE A 177 18.64 4.35 39.20
C PHE A 177 17.91 3.04 39.49
N ASN A 178 18.39 1.91 38.96
CA ASN A 178 17.78 0.60 39.20
C ASN A 178 17.76 0.25 40.69
N LYS A 179 18.85 0.53 41.42
CA LYS A 179 18.89 0.37 42.88
C LYS A 179 17.86 1.26 43.59
N ALA A 180 17.74 2.52 43.18
CA ALA A 180 16.80 3.46 43.78
C ALA A 180 15.33 3.03 43.61
N VAL A 181 14.99 2.40 42.47
CA VAL A 181 13.64 1.91 42.16
C VAL A 181 13.43 0.45 42.62
N GLY A 182 14.44 -0.18 43.22
CA GLY A 182 14.37 -1.58 43.65
C GLY A 182 14.36 -2.60 42.50
N ASN A 183 14.77 -2.19 41.29
CA ASN A 183 14.87 -3.06 40.13
C ASN A 183 16.14 -3.91 40.19
N GLN A 184 15.97 -5.24 40.23
CA GLN A 184 17.09 -6.19 40.30
C GLN A 184 17.65 -6.56 38.92
N TYR A 185 17.00 -6.16 37.82
CA TYR A 185 17.43 -6.51 36.46
C TYR A 185 18.74 -5.81 36.05
N SER A 186 19.62 -6.60 35.46
CA SER A 186 20.90 -6.20 34.86
C SER A 186 20.88 -6.31 33.34
N PHE A 187 21.81 -5.62 32.68
CA PHE A 187 22.01 -5.70 31.23
C PHE A 187 22.20 -7.14 30.73
N VAL A 188 22.82 -8.01 31.53
CA VAL A 188 23.10 -9.40 31.18
C VAL A 188 21.82 -10.22 31.11
N GLU A 189 20.91 -10.05 32.07
CA GLU A 189 19.60 -10.71 32.04
C GLU A 189 18.76 -10.20 30.86
N GLY A 190 18.85 -8.91 30.55
CA GLY A 190 18.22 -8.32 29.36
C GLY A 190 18.70 -8.98 28.06
N ILE A 191 20.02 -9.09 27.85
CA ILE A 191 20.60 -9.77 26.68
C ILE A 191 20.15 -11.24 26.62
N ASN A 192 20.24 -11.96 27.74
CA ASN A 192 19.84 -13.37 27.81
C ASN A 192 18.35 -13.57 27.46
N PHE A 193 17.47 -12.66 27.88
CA PHE A 193 16.07 -12.69 27.50
C PHE A 193 15.88 -12.46 26.00
N LEU A 194 16.56 -11.45 25.42
CA LEU A 194 16.50 -11.15 24.00
C LEU A 194 17.05 -12.30 23.14
N ASP A 195 18.06 -13.01 23.60
CA ASP A 195 18.61 -14.16 22.89
C ASP A 195 17.68 -15.38 22.97
N LYS A 196 17.09 -15.67 24.14
CA LYS A 196 16.07 -16.72 24.29
C LYS A 196 14.83 -16.48 23.42
N SER A 197 14.45 -15.22 23.21
CA SER A 197 13.29 -14.89 22.37
C SER A 197 13.48 -15.20 20.87
N ARG A 198 14.73 -15.34 20.41
CA ARG A 198 15.06 -15.46 18.98
C ARG A 198 14.38 -16.64 18.29
N GLU A 199 14.41 -17.81 18.92
CA GLU A 199 13.85 -19.05 18.38
C GLU A 199 12.33 -18.92 18.24
N ALA A 200 11.63 -18.58 19.32
CA ALA A 200 10.19 -18.37 19.32
C ALA A 200 9.71 -17.33 18.29
N ILE A 201 10.47 -16.25 18.09
CA ILE A 201 10.14 -15.23 17.09
C ILE A 201 10.36 -15.75 15.66
N THR A 202 11.35 -16.62 15.47
CA THR A 202 11.63 -17.23 14.16
C THR A 202 10.54 -18.25 13.82
N ASP A 203 10.15 -19.08 14.78
CA ASP A 203 9.03 -20.04 14.65
C ASP A 203 7.71 -19.32 14.35
N LEU A 204 7.44 -18.22 15.05
CA LEU A 204 6.30 -17.35 14.76
C LEU A 204 6.36 -16.82 13.32
N GLY A 205 7.55 -16.48 12.80
CA GLY A 205 7.75 -16.08 11.42
C GLY A 205 7.33 -17.18 10.43
N ILE A 206 7.85 -18.40 10.61
CA ILE A 206 7.52 -19.57 9.79
C ILE A 206 6.00 -19.81 9.79
N LEU A 207 5.38 -19.77 10.96
CA LEU A 207 3.94 -19.97 11.13
C LEU A 207 3.13 -18.89 10.40
N LEU A 208 3.48 -17.60 10.56
CA LEU A 208 2.77 -16.49 9.94
C LEU A 208 2.88 -16.52 8.41
N PHE A 209 4.06 -16.80 7.86
CA PHE A 209 4.25 -16.95 6.41
C PHE A 209 3.42 -18.12 5.87
N SER A 210 3.49 -19.28 6.53
CA SER A 210 2.71 -20.47 6.15
C SER A 210 1.20 -20.21 6.19
N LEU A 211 0.72 -19.57 7.26
CA LEU A 211 -0.70 -19.23 7.41
C LEU A 211 -1.16 -18.24 6.33
N ARG A 212 -0.36 -17.19 6.04
CA ARG A 212 -0.68 -16.21 4.98
C ARG A 212 -0.72 -16.87 3.61
N PHE A 213 0.25 -17.74 3.30
CA PHE A 213 0.25 -18.55 2.09
C PHE A 213 -1.02 -19.40 1.97
N LEU A 214 -1.37 -20.16 3.01
CA LEU A 214 -2.57 -21.01 3.02
C LEU A 214 -3.85 -20.20 2.82
N ILE A 215 -3.97 -19.03 3.45
CA ILE A 215 -5.13 -18.14 3.25
C ILE A 215 -5.23 -17.70 1.79
N HIS A 216 -4.12 -17.29 1.17
CA HIS A 216 -4.09 -16.91 -0.24
C HIS A 216 -4.43 -18.09 -1.16
N LEU A 217 -3.89 -19.28 -0.87
CA LEU A 217 -4.16 -20.49 -1.62
C LEU A 217 -5.63 -20.92 -1.53
N ILE A 218 -6.22 -20.90 -0.34
CA ILE A 218 -7.64 -21.21 -0.14
C ILE A 218 -8.52 -20.26 -0.93
N LEU A 219 -8.22 -18.95 -0.91
CA LEU A 219 -9.00 -17.97 -1.67
C LEU A 219 -8.84 -18.14 -3.18
N LEU A 220 -7.63 -18.45 -3.66
CA LEU A 220 -7.38 -18.76 -5.07
C LEU A 220 -8.18 -20.00 -5.50
N MET A 221 -8.12 -21.08 -4.70
CA MET A 221 -8.87 -22.30 -4.98
C MET A 221 -10.38 -22.08 -4.95
N LYS A 222 -10.86 -21.28 -3.99
CA LYS A 222 -12.27 -20.89 -3.89
C LYS A 222 -12.75 -20.23 -5.19
N HIS A 223 -12.09 -19.18 -5.66
CA HIS A 223 -12.52 -18.46 -6.87
C HIS A 223 -12.39 -19.35 -8.13
N ILE A 224 -11.38 -20.21 -8.20
CA ILE A 224 -11.26 -21.19 -9.30
C ILE A 224 -12.46 -22.15 -9.31
N ILE A 225 -12.84 -22.70 -8.16
CA ILE A 225 -13.99 -23.61 -8.04
C ILE A 225 -15.29 -22.88 -8.42
N GLU A 226 -15.53 -21.68 -7.87
CA GLU A 226 -16.70 -20.86 -8.21
C GLU A 226 -16.76 -20.57 -9.72
N SER A 227 -15.64 -20.18 -10.33
CA SER A 227 -15.56 -19.95 -11.77
C SER A 227 -15.75 -21.20 -12.63
N ALA A 228 -15.43 -22.39 -12.11
CA ALA A 228 -15.66 -23.67 -12.79
C ALA A 228 -17.13 -24.10 -12.74
N THR A 229 -17.86 -23.67 -11.70
CA THR A 229 -19.30 -23.92 -11.55
C THR A 229 -20.17 -22.88 -12.27
N CYS A 230 -19.62 -21.71 -12.60
CA CYS A 230 -20.33 -20.64 -13.28
C CYS A 230 -20.16 -20.74 -14.80
N GLU A 231 -21.25 -20.97 -15.54
CA GLU A 231 -21.23 -21.01 -17.01
C GLU A 231 -20.89 -19.68 -17.67
N GLU A 232 -20.82 -18.55 -16.94
CA GLU A 232 -20.53 -17.24 -17.51
C GLU A 232 -19.06 -16.81 -17.32
N LEU A 233 -18.31 -17.48 -16.44
CA LEU A 233 -16.92 -17.19 -16.16
C LEU A 233 -15.96 -18.12 -16.92
N SER A 234 -14.71 -17.70 -17.04
CA SER A 234 -13.63 -18.52 -17.61
C SER A 234 -12.62 -18.87 -16.53
N THR A 235 -12.53 -20.15 -16.16
CA THR A 235 -11.62 -20.64 -15.12
C THR A 235 -10.16 -20.27 -15.38
N LYS A 236 -9.72 -20.34 -16.65
CA LYS A 236 -8.35 -19.95 -17.03
C LYS A 236 -8.08 -18.47 -16.74
N LYS A 237 -9.05 -17.60 -16.97
CA LYS A 237 -8.91 -16.16 -16.71
C LYS A 237 -8.96 -15.84 -15.23
N VAL A 238 -9.88 -16.46 -14.49
CA VAL A 238 -9.95 -16.29 -13.03
C VAL A 238 -8.66 -16.78 -12.38
N LEU A 239 -8.11 -17.92 -12.79
CA LEU A 239 -6.79 -18.38 -12.35
C LEU A 239 -5.70 -17.35 -12.67
N LYS A 240 -5.65 -16.83 -13.90
CA LYS A 240 -4.67 -15.80 -14.29
C LYS A 240 -4.81 -14.57 -13.38
N GLN A 241 -6.01 -14.05 -13.18
CA GLN A 241 -6.27 -12.87 -12.35
C GLN A 241 -5.91 -13.11 -10.88
N GLU A 242 -6.22 -14.27 -10.32
CA GLU A 242 -5.84 -14.60 -8.94
C GLU A 242 -4.33 -14.74 -8.78
N MET A 243 -3.64 -15.27 -9.79
CA MET A 243 -2.17 -15.32 -9.84
C MET A 243 -1.55 -13.93 -9.99
N GLU A 244 -2.11 -13.04 -10.80
CA GLU A 244 -1.65 -11.66 -10.94
C GLU A 244 -1.85 -10.88 -9.63
N LYS A 245 -2.98 -11.11 -8.95
CA LYS A 245 -3.35 -10.44 -7.69
C LYS A 245 -2.52 -10.91 -6.48
N ARG A 246 -2.12 -12.19 -6.44
CA ARG A 246 -1.57 -12.82 -5.22
C ARG A 246 -0.29 -13.59 -5.42
N GLY A 247 0.07 -13.93 -6.66
CA GLY A 247 1.15 -14.86 -6.98
C GLY A 247 2.49 -14.44 -6.42
N PHE A 248 2.85 -13.15 -6.54
CA PHE A 248 4.08 -12.61 -5.96
C PHE A 248 4.11 -12.72 -4.43
N THR A 249 3.01 -12.36 -3.75
CA THR A 249 2.91 -12.49 -2.29
C THR A 249 2.96 -13.96 -1.85
N MET A 250 2.26 -14.86 -2.54
CA MET A 250 2.30 -16.29 -2.26
C MET A 250 3.69 -16.89 -2.47
N ALA A 251 4.41 -16.47 -3.52
CA ALA A 251 5.77 -16.91 -3.76
C ALA A 251 6.70 -16.46 -2.62
N SER A 252 6.60 -15.19 -2.21
CA SER A 252 7.36 -14.67 -1.06
C SER A 252 7.04 -15.44 0.22
N ASP A 253 5.76 -15.69 0.51
CA ASP A 253 5.34 -16.41 1.71
C ASP A 253 5.85 -17.85 1.76
N LEU A 254 5.71 -18.57 0.64
CA LEU A 254 6.17 -19.95 0.54
C LEU A 254 7.69 -20.02 0.71
N VAL A 255 8.42 -19.15 0.03
CA VAL A 255 9.88 -19.08 0.13
C VAL A 255 10.31 -18.81 1.57
N TRP A 256 9.77 -17.79 2.22
CA TRP A 256 10.19 -17.44 3.58
C TRP A 256 9.76 -18.47 4.63
N ALA A 257 8.63 -19.15 4.44
CA ALA A 257 8.25 -20.29 5.27
C ALA A 257 9.25 -21.45 5.14
N VAL A 258 9.58 -21.85 3.91
CA VAL A 258 10.50 -22.96 3.64
C VAL A 258 11.93 -22.62 4.07
N VAL A 259 12.43 -21.44 3.71
CA VAL A 259 13.77 -20.99 4.07
C VAL A 259 13.90 -20.85 5.57
N GLY A 260 12.91 -20.26 6.24
CA GLY A 260 12.88 -20.17 7.70
C GLY A 260 12.98 -21.55 8.34
N LEU A 261 12.21 -22.51 7.86
CA LEU A 261 12.21 -23.89 8.36
C LEU A 261 13.55 -24.61 8.13
N LEU A 262 14.12 -24.51 6.92
CA LEU A 262 15.41 -25.12 6.59
C LEU A 262 16.59 -24.50 7.35
N THR A 263 16.58 -23.18 7.53
CA THR A 263 17.70 -22.46 8.16
C THR A 263 17.64 -22.50 9.69
N THR A 264 16.43 -22.55 10.28
CA THR A 264 16.23 -22.62 11.73
C THR A 264 16.43 -24.04 12.26
N TYR A 265 15.80 -25.03 11.61
CA TYR A 265 15.94 -26.44 11.98
C TYR A 265 17.03 -27.14 11.16
N ASN A 266 18.13 -26.44 10.89
CA ASN A 266 19.20 -26.91 10.01
C ASN A 266 19.79 -28.27 10.46
N GLN A 267 19.88 -28.53 11.76
CA GLN A 267 20.33 -29.81 12.31
C GLN A 267 19.40 -30.97 11.95
N PHE A 268 18.08 -30.74 11.98
CA PHE A 268 17.08 -31.73 11.58
C PHE A 268 17.16 -32.05 10.08
N PHE A 269 17.44 -31.05 9.25
CA PHE A 269 17.62 -31.21 7.80
C PHE A 269 19.07 -31.57 7.38
N HIS A 270 19.98 -31.78 8.34
CA HIS A 270 21.40 -32.03 8.08
C HIS A 270 22.08 -30.95 7.22
N ILE A 271 21.66 -29.68 7.34
CA ILE A 271 22.23 -28.52 6.67
C ILE A 271 23.30 -27.89 7.58
N SER A 272 24.51 -27.68 7.07
CA SER A 272 25.57 -27.02 7.84
C SER A 272 25.25 -25.55 8.11
N GLN A 273 25.79 -24.98 9.19
CA GLN A 273 25.57 -23.57 9.53
C GLN A 273 26.05 -22.61 8.42
N ALA A 274 27.15 -22.95 7.74
CA ALA A 274 27.65 -22.20 6.60
C ALA A 274 26.67 -22.25 5.42
N ALA A 275 26.15 -23.43 5.10
CA ALA A 275 25.14 -23.59 4.06
C ALA A 275 23.85 -22.83 4.38
N ALA A 276 23.38 -22.87 5.64
CA ALA A 276 22.21 -22.10 6.08
C ALA A 276 22.38 -20.59 5.83
N SER A 277 23.58 -20.04 6.11
CA SER A 277 23.88 -18.63 5.87
C SER A 277 23.89 -18.27 4.38
N VAL A 278 24.43 -19.15 3.53
CA VAL A 278 24.39 -18.98 2.07
C VAL A 278 22.97 -19.06 1.51
N ILE A 279 22.16 -20.00 2.00
CA ILE A 279 20.73 -20.10 1.67
C ILE A 279 20.02 -18.78 2.03
N THR A 280 20.25 -18.24 3.23
CA THR A 280 19.67 -16.95 3.63
C THR A 280 20.06 -15.82 2.66
N ILE A 281 21.33 -15.71 2.24
CA ILE A 281 21.76 -14.69 1.25
C ILE A 281 21.05 -14.87 -0.08
N ALA A 282 20.98 -16.10 -0.59
CA ALA A 282 20.33 -16.40 -1.86
C ALA A 282 18.87 -15.94 -1.85
N PHE A 283 18.16 -16.17 -0.74
CA PHE A 283 16.76 -15.81 -0.63
C PHE A 283 16.49 -14.34 -0.22
N LEU A 284 17.43 -13.68 0.46
CA LEU A 284 17.41 -12.21 0.56
C LEU A 284 17.59 -11.55 -0.82
N THR A 285 18.41 -12.15 -1.70
CA THR A 285 18.56 -11.68 -3.08
C THR A 285 17.32 -11.99 -3.92
N PHE A 286 16.67 -13.14 -3.67
CA PHE A 286 15.38 -13.49 -4.28
C PHE A 286 14.32 -12.41 -4.03
N ASP A 287 14.24 -11.81 -2.84
CA ASP A 287 13.28 -10.73 -2.57
C ASP A 287 13.46 -9.56 -3.54
N THR A 288 14.70 -9.10 -3.77
CA THR A 288 15.00 -8.05 -4.76
C THR A 288 14.52 -8.46 -6.15
N LEU A 289 14.82 -9.69 -6.56
CA LEU A 289 14.42 -10.22 -7.86
C LEU A 289 12.90 -10.35 -7.99
N LEU A 290 12.21 -10.70 -6.91
CA LEU A 290 10.76 -10.82 -6.88
C LEU A 290 10.08 -9.46 -7.05
N PHE A 291 10.59 -8.42 -6.37
CA PHE A 291 10.12 -7.04 -6.59
C PHE A 291 10.40 -6.55 -8.00
N LEU A 292 11.57 -6.86 -8.58
CA LEU A 292 11.89 -6.53 -9.97
C LEU A 292 10.96 -7.26 -10.95
N ALA A 293 10.68 -8.54 -10.72
CA ALA A 293 9.76 -9.32 -11.54
C ALA A 293 8.34 -8.74 -11.46
N GLN A 294 7.88 -8.36 -10.27
CA GLN A 294 6.58 -7.70 -10.10
C GLN A 294 6.54 -6.34 -10.80
N TRP A 295 7.59 -5.54 -10.66
CA TRP A 295 7.68 -4.25 -11.36
C TRP A 295 7.66 -4.42 -12.88
N LEU A 296 8.40 -5.38 -13.45
CA LEU A 296 8.37 -5.67 -14.89
C LEU A 296 6.99 -6.12 -15.37
N PHE A 297 6.32 -6.95 -14.57
CA PHE A 297 4.97 -7.39 -14.86
C PHE A 297 3.98 -6.21 -14.88
N GLU A 298 3.97 -5.37 -13.85
CA GLU A 298 3.11 -4.18 -13.79
C GLU A 298 3.51 -3.14 -14.86
N ALA A 299 4.79 -3.03 -15.21
CA ALA A 299 5.27 -2.17 -16.30
C ALA A 299 4.71 -2.62 -17.66
N SER A 300 4.65 -3.93 -17.92
CA SER A 300 4.03 -4.43 -19.15
C SER A 300 2.52 -4.11 -19.20
N GLN A 301 1.82 -4.22 -18.08
CA GLN A 301 0.40 -3.86 -18.00
C GLN A 301 0.20 -2.36 -18.25
N TYR A 302 1.03 -1.51 -17.64
CA TYR A 302 1.05 -0.07 -17.89
C TYR A 302 1.27 0.25 -19.37
N GLN A 303 2.28 -0.36 -20.00
CA GLN A 303 2.59 -0.12 -21.42
C GLN A 303 1.44 -0.55 -22.34
N GLU A 304 0.84 -1.71 -22.11
CA GLU A 304 -0.34 -2.15 -22.87
C GLU A 304 -1.48 -1.13 -22.78
N ARG A 305 -1.67 -0.51 -21.61
CA ARG A 305 -2.75 0.48 -21.40
C ARG A 305 -2.47 1.81 -22.01
N LEU A 306 -1.25 2.27 -21.90
CA LEU A 306 -0.82 3.48 -22.55
C LEU A 306 -1.02 3.37 -24.06
N GLN A 307 -0.62 2.24 -24.66
CA GLN A 307 -0.85 1.96 -26.08
C GLN A 307 -2.34 1.88 -26.43
N GLU A 308 -3.16 1.25 -25.59
CA GLU A 308 -4.62 1.17 -25.78
C GLU A 308 -5.26 2.56 -25.79
N LEU A 309 -4.97 3.40 -24.78
CA LEU A 309 -5.50 4.78 -24.70
C LEU A 309 -4.98 5.65 -25.84
N GLN A 310 -3.71 5.54 -26.20
CA GLN A 310 -3.13 6.26 -27.35
C GLN A 310 -3.79 5.84 -28.67
N GLY A 311 -4.12 4.56 -28.83
CA GLY A 311 -4.86 4.05 -29.99
C GLY A 311 -6.30 4.58 -30.07
N GLN A 312 -6.95 4.81 -28.92
CA GLN A 312 -8.30 5.39 -28.88
C GLN A 312 -8.31 6.84 -29.38
N LEU A 313 -7.28 7.65 -29.06
CA LEU A 313 -7.18 9.08 -29.45
C LEU A 313 -7.39 9.33 -30.95
N HIS A 314 -6.99 8.39 -31.82
CA HIS A 314 -7.05 8.55 -33.27
C HIS A 314 -8.48 8.58 -33.83
N ASN A 315 -9.42 7.88 -33.19
CA ASN A 315 -10.81 7.75 -33.66
C ASN A 315 -11.82 8.48 -32.76
N SER A 316 -11.34 9.26 -31.81
CA SER A 316 -12.18 9.89 -30.79
C SER A 316 -12.69 11.26 -31.20
N THR A 317 -13.91 11.58 -30.75
CA THR A 317 -14.46 12.94 -30.84
C THR A 317 -13.59 13.92 -30.03
N PRO A 318 -13.62 15.24 -30.29
CA PRO A 318 -12.84 16.20 -29.52
C PRO A 318 -13.07 16.13 -28.01
N PHE A 319 -14.31 15.87 -27.60
CA PHE A 319 -14.68 15.68 -26.21
C PHE A 319 -14.13 14.38 -25.62
N GLU A 320 -14.35 13.24 -26.29
CA GLU A 320 -13.81 11.94 -25.87
C GLU A 320 -12.27 11.99 -25.78
N ARG A 321 -11.61 12.68 -26.71
CA ARG A 321 -10.16 12.90 -26.70
C ARG A 321 -9.69 13.62 -25.43
N SER A 322 -10.43 14.63 -24.96
CA SER A 322 -10.08 15.36 -23.72
C SER A 322 -10.18 14.46 -22.49
N ILE A 323 -11.16 13.56 -22.44
CA ILE A 323 -11.32 12.58 -21.36
C ILE A 323 -10.20 11.54 -21.42
N ILE A 324 -9.92 10.98 -22.61
CA ILE A 324 -8.83 9.99 -22.78
C ILE A 324 -7.49 10.61 -22.38
N GLN A 325 -7.23 11.88 -22.73
CA GLN A 325 -6.01 12.57 -22.32
C GLN A 325 -5.88 12.65 -20.79
N ARG A 326 -6.98 12.93 -20.08
CA ARG A 326 -6.97 12.92 -18.61
C ARG A 326 -6.86 11.52 -18.01
N GLN A 327 -7.42 10.49 -18.65
CA GLN A 327 -7.15 9.11 -18.24
C GLN A 327 -5.67 8.73 -18.45
N ILE A 328 -5.01 9.22 -19.50
CA ILE A 328 -3.56 9.02 -19.68
C ILE A 328 -2.79 9.70 -18.53
N ASP A 329 -3.18 10.91 -18.13
CA ASP A 329 -2.58 11.60 -16.98
C ASP A 329 -2.74 10.79 -15.67
N VAL A 330 -3.94 10.27 -15.40
CA VAL A 330 -4.20 9.40 -14.25
C VAL A 330 -3.30 8.16 -14.28
N LEU A 331 -3.22 7.48 -15.42
CA LEU A 331 -2.38 6.28 -15.59
C LEU A 331 -0.90 6.58 -15.29
N GLN A 332 -0.41 7.70 -15.80
CA GLN A 332 0.99 8.12 -15.62
C GLN A 332 1.29 8.46 -14.16
N ASP A 333 0.42 9.21 -13.51
CA ASP A 333 0.58 9.62 -12.11
C ASP A 333 0.51 8.40 -11.17
N GLU A 334 -0.41 7.47 -11.41
CA GLU A 334 -0.50 6.21 -10.67
C GLU A 334 0.73 5.32 -10.88
N TRP A 335 1.21 5.20 -12.13
CA TRP A 335 2.41 4.42 -12.45
C TRP A 335 3.68 5.01 -11.85
N GLU A 336 3.84 6.34 -11.86
CA GLU A 336 4.98 7.00 -11.25
C GLU A 336 5.01 6.75 -9.74
N ALA A 337 3.86 6.89 -9.06
CA ALA A 337 3.75 6.55 -7.65
C ALA A 337 4.09 5.07 -7.39
N GLN A 338 3.63 4.17 -8.24
CA GLN A 338 3.93 2.74 -8.13
C GLN A 338 5.43 2.44 -8.33
N CYS A 339 6.10 3.13 -9.25
CA CYS A 339 7.55 3.03 -9.43
C CYS A 339 8.31 3.45 -8.17
N THR A 340 7.88 4.51 -7.49
CA THR A 340 8.52 4.93 -6.22
C THR A 340 8.35 3.90 -5.11
N TYR A 341 7.20 3.21 -5.06
CA TYR A 341 6.95 2.10 -4.15
C TYR A 341 7.90 0.93 -4.42
N PHE A 342 8.09 0.53 -5.67
CA PHE A 342 9.06 -0.53 -6.00
C PHE A 342 10.49 -0.11 -5.70
N ALA A 343 10.87 1.13 -6.02
CA ALA A 343 12.21 1.65 -5.77
C ALA A 343 12.58 1.60 -4.28
N ILE A 344 11.69 2.03 -3.38
CA ILE A 344 11.96 1.99 -1.94
C ILE A 344 12.01 0.55 -1.40
N ASN A 345 11.16 -0.35 -1.88
CA ASN A 345 11.19 -1.78 -1.49
C ASN A 345 12.46 -2.48 -2.00
N ILE A 346 12.87 -2.22 -3.24
CA ILE A 346 14.11 -2.76 -3.83
C ILE A 346 15.33 -2.24 -3.07
N LEU A 347 15.35 -0.95 -2.72
CA LEU A 347 16.42 -0.38 -1.90
C LEU A 347 16.46 -1.04 -0.52
N ALA A 348 15.31 -1.20 0.13
CA ALA A 348 15.17 -1.89 1.40
C ALA A 348 15.70 -3.33 1.35
N ALA A 349 15.30 -4.10 0.34
CA ALA A 349 15.74 -5.48 0.09
C ALA A 349 17.27 -5.57 0.01
N ASN A 350 17.86 -4.72 -0.83
CA ASN A 350 19.30 -4.72 -1.09
C ASN A 350 20.10 -4.27 0.15
N LEU A 351 19.60 -3.31 0.93
CA LEU A 351 20.21 -2.90 2.19
C LEU A 351 20.29 -4.07 3.16
N ILE A 352 19.20 -4.84 3.33
CA ILE A 352 19.19 -6.01 4.21
C ILE A 352 20.12 -7.11 3.67
N ALA A 353 19.99 -7.46 2.39
CA ALA A 353 20.77 -8.53 1.76
C ALA A 353 22.28 -8.25 1.83
N THR A 354 22.69 -7.03 1.48
CA THR A 354 24.10 -6.61 1.48
C THR A 354 24.63 -6.51 2.90
N SER A 355 23.86 -5.96 3.84
CA SER A 355 24.27 -5.89 5.24
C SER A 355 24.48 -7.28 5.85
N PHE A 356 23.60 -8.23 5.53
CA PHE A 356 23.76 -9.62 5.94
C PHE A 356 24.99 -10.27 5.29
N ALA A 357 25.19 -10.10 3.99
CA ALA A 357 26.35 -10.66 3.28
C ALA A 357 27.68 -10.13 3.82
N ILE A 358 27.80 -8.81 4.03
CA ILE A 358 29.01 -8.21 4.61
C ILE A 358 29.22 -8.68 6.05
N SER A 359 28.15 -8.92 6.81
CA SER A 359 28.26 -9.40 8.20
C SER A 359 28.90 -10.78 8.32
N LEU A 360 28.89 -11.60 7.26
CA LEU A 360 29.61 -12.88 7.24
C LEU A 360 31.13 -12.70 7.07
N LEU A 361 31.57 -11.56 6.56
CA LEU A 361 32.98 -11.25 6.32
C LEU A 361 33.59 -10.36 7.41
N CYS A 362 32.75 -9.62 8.14
CA CYS A 362 33.18 -8.70 9.20
C CYS A 362 33.06 -9.31 10.59
N THR A 363 34.08 -9.15 11.43
CA THR A 363 34.09 -9.65 12.82
C THR A 363 34.15 -8.53 13.87
N GLY A 364 34.38 -7.29 13.46
CA GLY A 364 34.49 -6.14 14.36
C GLY A 364 33.14 -5.74 14.98
N PRO A 365 33.02 -5.58 16.30
CA PRO A 365 31.75 -5.22 16.96
C PRO A 365 31.11 -3.93 16.43
N LEU A 366 31.93 -2.91 16.12
CA LEU A 366 31.44 -1.65 15.57
C LEU A 366 30.93 -1.80 14.14
N ALA A 367 31.63 -2.60 13.32
CA ALA A 367 31.20 -2.91 11.97
C ALA A 367 29.86 -3.68 12.00
N LEU A 368 29.72 -4.67 12.89
CA LEU A 368 28.48 -5.43 13.06
C LEU A 368 27.32 -4.56 13.57
N ALA A 369 27.58 -3.60 14.47
CA ALA A 369 26.58 -2.62 14.89
C ALA A 369 26.12 -1.73 13.74
N GLY A 370 27.06 -1.25 12.90
CA GLY A 370 26.75 -0.49 11.70
C GLY A 370 25.93 -1.28 10.69
N LEU A 371 26.27 -2.54 10.44
CA LEU A 371 25.50 -3.42 9.55
C LEU A 371 24.11 -3.74 10.13
N ALA A 372 23.99 -3.92 11.44
CA ALA A 372 22.69 -4.09 12.09
C ALA A 372 21.80 -2.85 11.94
N LEU A 373 22.38 -1.64 12.03
CA LEU A 373 21.67 -0.39 11.77
C LEU A 373 21.23 -0.28 10.31
N LEU A 374 22.07 -0.65 9.34
CA LEU A 374 21.71 -0.65 7.92
C LEU A 374 20.57 -1.63 7.62
N SER A 375 20.61 -2.85 8.17
CA SER A 375 19.51 -3.81 8.07
C SER A 375 18.22 -3.28 8.72
N LEU A 376 18.33 -2.59 9.85
CA LEU A 376 17.19 -1.94 10.53
C LEU A 376 16.59 -0.81 9.69
N ILE A 377 17.42 0.00 9.04
CA ILE A 377 16.98 1.01 8.08
C ILE A 377 16.27 0.35 6.89
N GLY A 378 16.84 -0.72 6.33
CA GLY A 378 16.20 -1.49 5.26
C GLY A 378 14.81 -1.98 5.67
N ASN A 379 14.69 -2.63 6.83
CA ASN A 379 13.39 -3.09 7.32
C ASN A 379 12.42 -1.92 7.64
N ALA A 380 12.92 -0.78 8.12
CA ALA A 380 12.09 0.40 8.37
C ALA A 380 11.57 1.01 7.07
N LEU A 381 12.36 1.01 6.00
CA LEU A 381 11.93 1.42 4.66
C LEU A 381 10.82 0.50 4.12
N TYR A 382 10.96 -0.83 4.27
CA TYR A 382 9.90 -1.78 3.93
C TYR A 382 8.57 -1.45 4.62
N ASN A 383 8.63 -1.18 5.92
CA ASN A 383 7.45 -0.90 6.73
C ASN A 383 6.89 0.51 6.55
N SER A 384 7.57 1.37 5.79
CA SER A 384 7.16 2.75 5.52
C SER A 384 6.96 3.02 4.02
N ALA A 385 6.97 1.97 3.19
CA ALA A 385 6.91 2.07 1.73
C ALA A 385 5.56 2.62 1.24
N GLU A 386 4.46 2.26 1.90
CA GLU A 386 3.13 2.78 1.56
C GLU A 386 2.97 4.25 1.95
N GLU A 387 3.51 4.67 3.10
CA GLU A 387 3.57 6.10 3.48
C GLU A 387 4.43 6.91 2.52
N TYR A 388 5.56 6.33 2.06
CA TYR A 388 6.38 6.96 1.05
C TYR A 388 5.64 7.11 -0.29
N LYS A 389 4.94 6.05 -0.72
CA LYS A 389 4.08 6.09 -1.91
C LYS A 389 2.98 7.14 -1.78
N LYS A 390 2.36 7.28 -0.60
CA LYS A 390 1.35 8.30 -0.31
C LYS A 390 1.92 9.71 -0.41
N TYR A 391 3.10 9.95 0.17
CA TYR A 391 3.82 11.21 0.01
C TYR A 391 4.11 11.51 -1.47
N GLN A 392 4.62 10.53 -2.21
CA GLN A 392 4.94 10.68 -3.63
C GLN A 392 3.68 10.99 -4.46
N LYS A 393 2.54 10.36 -4.17
CA LYS A 393 1.25 10.70 -4.81
C LYS A 393 0.88 12.17 -4.59
N SER A 394 1.02 12.70 -3.38
CA SER A 394 0.75 14.12 -3.12
C SER A 394 1.74 15.05 -3.81
N ALA A 395 3.03 14.67 -3.89
CA ALA A 395 4.02 15.44 -4.64
C ALA A 395 3.74 15.45 -6.15
N ILE A 396 3.32 14.30 -6.71
CA ILE A 396 2.87 14.17 -8.10
C ILE A 396 1.66 15.08 -8.34
N ALA A 397 0.67 15.08 -7.44
CA ALA A 397 -0.51 15.94 -7.53
C ALA A 397 -0.16 17.44 -7.56
N VAL A 398 0.78 17.89 -6.70
CA VAL A 398 1.29 19.28 -6.72
C VAL A 398 1.90 19.61 -8.09
N ARG A 399 2.77 18.75 -8.62
CA ARG A 399 3.42 18.96 -9.92
C ARG A 399 2.43 18.92 -11.08
N ARG A 400 1.40 18.07 -11.00
CA ARG A 400 0.29 18.02 -11.96
C ARG A 400 -0.45 19.35 -11.97
N GLU A 401 -0.77 19.89 -10.80
CA GLU A 401 -1.48 21.16 -10.71
C GLU A 401 -0.61 22.35 -11.14
N LEU A 402 0.69 22.37 -10.82
CA LEU A 402 1.63 23.34 -11.39
C LEU A 402 1.68 23.31 -12.91
N THR A 403 1.51 22.12 -13.51
CA THR A 403 1.45 21.97 -14.96
C THR A 403 0.12 22.48 -15.51
N ASN A 404 -1.00 22.18 -14.85
CA ASN A 404 -2.32 22.74 -15.19
C ASN A 404 -2.32 24.28 -15.13
N GLY A 405 -1.62 24.88 -14.14
CA GLY A 405 -1.51 26.33 -13.96
C GLY A 405 -0.86 27.06 -15.13
N LYS A 406 -0.10 26.37 -15.99
CA LYS A 406 0.41 26.97 -17.24
C LYS A 406 -0.71 27.32 -18.23
N THR A 407 -1.84 26.64 -18.13
CA THR A 407 -3.02 26.81 -18.98
C THR A 407 -4.18 27.45 -18.22
N LEU A 408 -4.30 27.19 -16.92
CA LEU A 408 -5.39 27.59 -16.04
C LEU A 408 -4.82 28.29 -14.79
N ASP A 409 -4.25 29.49 -14.93
CA ASP A 409 -3.86 30.33 -13.78
C ASP A 409 -5.06 31.13 -13.26
N ASP A 410 -6.03 30.43 -12.69
CA ASP A 410 -7.22 31.00 -12.04
C ASP A 410 -7.12 30.99 -10.50
N ASP A 411 -8.04 31.68 -9.82
CA ASP A 411 -8.07 31.68 -8.34
C ASP A 411 -8.24 30.27 -7.78
N HIS A 412 -8.96 29.40 -8.51
CA HIS A 412 -9.11 27.99 -8.18
C HIS A 412 -7.77 27.24 -8.20
N HIS A 413 -6.94 27.44 -9.23
CA HIS A 413 -5.58 26.89 -9.31
C HIS A 413 -4.75 27.24 -8.08
N ARG A 414 -4.75 28.51 -7.70
CA ARG A 414 -3.95 29.00 -6.57
C ARG A 414 -4.41 28.40 -5.23
N GLN A 415 -5.72 28.35 -5.00
CA GLN A 415 -6.31 27.71 -3.81
C GLN A 415 -6.05 26.20 -3.76
N LEU A 416 -6.20 25.52 -4.90
CA LEU A 416 -5.94 24.08 -5.01
C LEU A 416 -4.46 23.78 -4.76
N LEU A 417 -3.55 24.57 -5.34
CA LEU A 417 -2.12 24.41 -5.16
C LEU A 417 -1.68 24.62 -3.71
N GLU A 418 -2.21 25.64 -3.03
CA GLU A 418 -1.95 25.87 -1.59
C GLU A 418 -2.37 24.64 -0.76
N LYS A 419 -3.56 24.11 -1.02
CA LYS A 419 -4.08 22.94 -0.33
C LYS A 419 -3.27 21.68 -0.62
N LEU A 420 -2.90 21.43 -1.88
CA LEU A 420 -2.08 20.29 -2.28
C LEU A 420 -0.68 20.36 -1.66
N ASN A 421 -0.08 21.56 -1.58
CA ASN A 421 1.19 21.77 -0.89
C ASN A 421 1.07 21.46 0.61
N GLY A 422 -0.02 21.90 1.26
CA GLY A 422 -0.29 21.56 2.66
C GLY A 422 -0.47 20.06 2.90
N GLU A 423 -1.16 19.35 1.99
CA GLU A 423 -1.31 17.89 2.07
C GLU A 423 0.01 17.16 1.83
N CYS A 424 0.79 17.60 0.84
CA CYS A 424 2.12 17.07 0.54
C CYS A 424 3.06 17.21 1.74
N GLY A 425 3.09 18.39 2.38
CA GLY A 425 3.86 18.63 3.61
C GLY A 425 3.45 17.69 4.75
N LYS A 426 2.14 17.51 4.98
CA LYS A 426 1.62 16.57 5.99
C LYS A 426 2.03 15.13 5.71
N ASN A 427 1.92 14.67 4.47
CA ASN A 427 2.29 13.30 4.11
C ASN A 427 3.82 13.07 4.16
N TYR A 428 4.62 14.09 3.84
CA TYR A 428 6.07 14.08 4.03
C TYR A 428 6.45 13.93 5.51
N GLU A 429 5.84 14.73 6.40
CA GLU A 429 6.05 14.64 7.84
C GLU A 429 5.62 13.27 8.39
N GLU A 430 4.47 12.76 7.97
CA GLU A 430 3.96 11.43 8.36
C GLU A 430 4.92 10.31 7.95
N PHE A 431 5.46 10.36 6.73
CA PHE A 431 6.47 9.42 6.26
C PHE A 431 7.73 9.45 7.14
N TRP A 432 8.33 10.62 7.37
CA TRP A 432 9.54 10.71 8.18
C TRP A 432 9.32 10.34 9.64
N LYS A 433 8.17 10.70 10.22
CA LYS A 433 7.78 10.30 11.58
C LYS A 433 7.69 8.78 11.70
N ASN A 434 7.03 8.12 10.75
CA ASN A 434 6.90 6.66 10.74
C ASN A 434 8.23 5.98 10.47
N LEU A 435 9.03 6.48 9.52
CA LEU A 435 10.36 5.94 9.23
C LEU A 435 11.28 6.07 10.45
N ALA A 436 11.35 7.25 11.09
CA ALA A 436 12.17 7.47 12.28
C ALA A 436 11.74 6.57 13.45
N PHE A 437 10.43 6.43 13.67
CA PHE A 437 9.91 5.49 14.67
C PHE A 437 10.28 4.04 14.33
N ASN A 438 10.22 3.66 13.05
CA ASN A 438 10.54 2.31 12.59
C ASN A 438 12.04 1.99 12.67
N VAL A 439 12.92 2.97 12.50
CA VAL A 439 14.37 2.82 12.65
C VAL A 439 14.79 2.82 14.11
N GLY A 440 14.35 3.79 14.91
CA GLY A 440 14.91 4.02 16.24
C GLY A 440 13.99 3.67 17.40
N GLY A 441 12.68 3.86 17.24
CA GLY A 441 11.71 3.82 18.34
C GLY A 441 11.65 2.47 19.04
N ILE A 442 11.48 1.38 18.29
CA ILE A 442 11.40 0.03 18.87
C ILE A 442 12.77 -0.41 19.43
N ALA A 443 13.86 -0.15 18.72
CA ALA A 443 15.19 -0.49 19.22
C ALA A 443 15.49 0.24 20.54
N PHE A 444 15.12 1.51 20.65
CA PHE A 444 15.23 2.29 21.88
C PHE A 444 14.40 1.67 23.01
N ILE A 445 13.15 1.29 22.77
CA ILE A 445 12.30 0.64 23.79
C ILE A 445 12.92 -0.69 24.25
N ILE A 446 13.43 -1.51 23.32
CA ILE A 446 14.11 -2.78 23.64
C ILE A 446 15.35 -2.51 24.50
N THR A 447 16.20 -1.56 24.10
CA THR A 447 17.40 -1.19 24.85
C THR A 447 17.04 -0.63 26.24
N ALA A 448 16.02 0.23 26.33
CA ALA A 448 15.53 0.76 27.59
C ALA A 448 14.98 -0.34 28.49
N ALA A 449 14.24 -1.32 27.95
CA ALA A 449 13.67 -2.43 28.72
C ALA A 449 14.77 -3.36 29.26
N ALA A 450 15.79 -3.64 28.45
CA ALA A 450 16.95 -4.43 28.86
C ALA A 450 17.81 -3.70 29.91
N ALA A 451 17.84 -2.36 29.88
CA ALA A 451 18.53 -1.55 30.88
C ALA A 451 17.73 -1.40 32.18
N SER A 452 16.43 -1.14 32.06
CA SER A 452 15.51 -0.83 33.16
C SER A 452 14.05 -0.90 32.67
N TRP A 453 13.32 -1.97 33.05
CA TRP A 453 11.91 -2.12 32.66
C TRP A 453 10.98 -0.98 33.13
N PRO A 454 11.19 -0.31 34.29
CA PRO A 454 10.38 0.85 34.67
C PRO A 454 10.56 2.04 33.72
N VAL A 455 11.78 2.28 33.23
CA VAL A 455 12.06 3.33 32.24
C VAL A 455 11.34 3.03 30.94
N ALA A 456 11.42 1.78 30.47
CA ALA A 456 10.71 1.36 29.26
C ALA A 456 9.20 1.53 29.38
N LEU A 457 8.60 1.17 30.52
CA LEU A 457 7.18 1.41 30.76
C LEU A 457 6.85 2.90 30.76
N GLY A 458 7.62 3.73 31.45
CA GLY A 458 7.41 5.18 31.47
C GLY A 458 7.42 5.79 30.06
N VAL A 459 8.44 5.46 29.26
CA VAL A 459 8.53 5.91 27.86
C VAL A 459 7.35 5.38 27.02
N THR A 460 6.98 4.12 27.22
CA THR A 460 5.84 3.50 26.51
C THR A 460 4.54 4.21 26.83
N PHE A 461 4.28 4.53 28.10
CA PHE A 461 3.09 5.30 28.50
C PHE A 461 3.08 6.71 27.92
N ILE A 462 4.23 7.41 27.90
CA ILE A 462 4.35 8.73 27.27
C ILE A 462 4.06 8.63 25.77
N TYR A 463 4.63 7.64 25.08
CA TYR A 463 4.39 7.43 23.65
C TYR A 463 2.93 7.07 23.36
N MET A 464 2.33 6.22 24.19
CA MET A 464 0.92 5.85 24.07
C MET A 464 0.01 7.06 24.29
N GLY A 465 0.30 7.91 25.27
CA GLY A 465 -0.38 9.18 25.49
C GLY A 465 -0.26 10.12 24.29
N TYR A 466 0.96 10.26 23.74
CA TYR A 466 1.20 11.05 22.53
C TYR A 466 0.43 10.51 21.32
N ARG A 467 0.41 9.18 21.10
CA ARG A 467 -0.34 8.56 19.99
C ARG A 467 -1.84 8.72 20.14
N LEU A 468 -2.37 8.62 21.36
CA LEU A 468 -3.79 8.87 21.63
C LEU A 468 -4.14 10.32 21.35
N TYR A 469 -3.28 11.26 21.76
CA TYR A 469 -3.44 12.69 21.48
C TYR A 469 -3.38 13.02 19.98
N ASP A 470 -2.40 12.47 19.25
CA ASP A 470 -2.26 12.59 17.78
C ASP A 470 -3.50 12.04 17.06
N THR A 471 -4.00 10.87 17.49
CA THR A 471 -5.21 10.26 16.92
C THR A 471 -6.45 11.12 17.19
N TYR A 472 -6.57 11.66 18.40
CA TYR A 472 -7.66 12.55 18.78
C TYR A 472 -7.66 13.83 17.93
N GLN A 473 -6.50 14.47 17.75
CA GLN A 473 -6.37 15.64 16.88
C GLN A 473 -6.73 15.33 15.43
N LYS A 474 -6.31 14.18 14.90
CA LYS A 474 -6.67 13.73 13.54
C LYS A 474 -8.17 13.49 13.37
N GLN A 475 -8.89 13.09 14.41
CA GLN A 475 -10.34 12.95 14.39
C GLN A 475 -11.08 14.29 14.51
N GLN A 476 -10.53 15.27 15.23
CA GLN A 476 -11.09 16.62 15.32
C GLN A 476 -10.96 17.41 14.01
N HIS A 477 -9.93 17.10 13.22
CA HIS A 477 -9.73 17.63 11.87
C HIS A 477 -9.76 16.48 10.85
N PRO A 478 -10.94 15.88 10.61
CA PRO A 478 -11.08 14.87 9.58
C PRO A 478 -10.67 15.54 8.27
N LEU A 479 -9.64 14.99 7.61
CA LEU A 479 -9.31 15.41 6.25
C LEU A 479 -10.59 15.25 5.44
N GLU A 480 -11.17 16.37 5.03
CA GLU A 480 -12.21 16.38 4.04
C GLU A 480 -11.61 15.66 2.85
N ASN A 481 -12.17 14.49 2.53
CA ASN A 481 -11.70 13.58 1.48
C ASN A 481 -12.10 14.23 0.15
N ILE A 482 -11.45 15.34 -0.16
CA ILE A 482 -11.76 16.19 -1.29
C ILE A 482 -11.07 15.53 -2.46
N SER A 483 -11.88 15.09 -3.43
CA SER A 483 -11.45 14.90 -4.81
C SER A 483 -10.41 15.94 -5.16
N GLN A 484 -9.17 15.52 -5.36
CA GLN A 484 -8.14 16.42 -5.85
C GLN A 484 -8.52 16.71 -7.30
N ASP A 485 -9.06 17.90 -7.57
CA ASP A 485 -9.57 18.31 -8.89
C ASP A 485 -8.44 18.60 -9.90
N ILE A 486 -7.33 17.84 -9.81
CA ILE A 486 -6.12 17.95 -10.61
C ILE A 486 -6.28 17.40 -12.03
N TYR A 487 -7.35 16.65 -12.30
CA TYR A 487 -7.67 16.10 -13.62
C TYR A 487 -8.79 16.88 -14.34
N ARG A 488 -8.94 18.17 -14.02
CA ARG A 488 -9.87 19.09 -14.68
C ARG A 488 -9.64 19.17 -16.19
N LEU A 489 -10.67 19.17 -17.02
CA LEU A 489 -10.55 19.28 -18.47
C LEU A 489 -9.94 20.65 -18.82
N LEU A 490 -8.92 20.66 -19.66
CA LEU A 490 -8.30 21.90 -20.12
C LEU A 490 -9.07 22.47 -21.31
N PRO A 491 -9.20 23.80 -21.44
CA PRO A 491 -9.70 24.43 -22.65
C PRO A 491 -8.85 23.95 -23.84
N GLN A 492 -9.47 23.46 -24.90
CA GLN A 492 -8.75 23.13 -26.12
C GLN A 492 -8.13 24.42 -26.69
N GLU A 493 -6.81 24.41 -26.96
CA GLU A 493 -6.21 25.43 -27.81
C GLU A 493 -6.90 25.36 -29.18
N ASN A 494 -7.64 26.42 -29.53
CA ASN A 494 -8.20 26.56 -30.87
C ASN A 494 -7.04 26.57 -31.88
N PRO A 495 -6.95 25.62 -32.83
CA PRO A 495 -5.90 25.62 -33.85
C PRO A 495 -6.00 26.81 -34.83
N GLU A 496 -7.01 27.68 -34.71
CA GLU A 496 -7.25 28.81 -35.62
C GLU A 496 -6.49 30.10 -35.26
N ARG A 497 -5.61 30.10 -34.25
CA ARG A 497 -4.75 31.26 -33.96
C ARG A 497 -3.26 30.92 -34.04
N THR A 498 -2.84 30.41 -35.19
CA THR A 498 -1.46 30.63 -35.64
C THR A 498 -1.52 31.70 -36.73
N PRO A 499 -1.03 32.93 -36.49
CA PRO A 499 -0.83 33.86 -37.60
C PRO A 499 0.23 33.24 -38.51
N LEU A 500 -0.10 33.15 -39.80
CA LEU A 500 0.84 32.88 -40.88
C LEU A 500 2.09 33.74 -40.68
N ALA A 501 3.16 33.14 -40.20
CA ALA A 501 4.49 33.70 -40.29
C ALA A 501 5.15 33.12 -41.54
N CYS A 502 5.19 33.93 -42.59
CA CYS A 502 6.04 33.74 -43.76
C CYS A 502 7.52 33.78 -43.33
N ASN A 503 8.23 32.66 -43.55
CA ASN A 503 9.41 32.54 -44.43
C ASN A 503 10.09 31.18 -44.21
#